data_AF-A0A929EAB5-F1
#
_entry.id   AF-A0A929EAB5-F1
#
_cell.length_a   1.000
_cell.length_b   1.000
_cell.length_c   1.000
_cell.angle_alpha   90.00
_cell.angle_beta   90.00
_cell.angle_gamma   90.00
#
_symmetry.space_group_name_H-M   'P 1'
#
loop_
_entity.id
_entity.type
_entity.pdbx_description
1 polymer ?
#
loop_
_entity_poly.entity_id
_entity_poly.type
_entity_poly.pdbx_seq_one_letter_code
_entity_poly.pdbx_strand_id
1 'polypeptide(L)'
;MDDIHQQILHLIEHLEHVLPAQAPIKDFVHHNTLHGYQHLHFTEALAQSEKTSGAKGYLSDEKFRELYSQDRINLDDLNAVIKEDSSLQLDNVIFAANGKKITDKDIILNNLLYQIKAITHCQLTWQIEELNALDQFQSDISTEAAQQIIQRHQTQGNTASEQDAVSSLWQATLTGLGLKHYVLHPEDMIDMSPDQAEAMLSQQLFEADTKDNNSLTHTLTHKHAQKESRQLLGKLFDSVGHTITLTGFIKAVTGIDLIDEIRPVILKHVASYLDQGMAAWHPIDKKKGFYLSWRDTAHDDLGWIFEELDDWVDHLEGLPDDPMDTIIQELKRQGIAQERWTGYLERLALELPGWSGMFLWRHDNPNYEGLSAPVNMLDYLAVRLVLEGLFAQRTCAQFWRIEANLDTLKYYFRRRTSNFLVRYTLYNERLPEYLASLCAHQIERAKTDYTHYSIWQNLSNMIWTWQHSPVGTKLSGYRVSKHAWPL
;
A
#
# COMPACT_ATOMS: atom_id res chain seq x y z
N MET A 1 3.02 -37.66 2.56
CA MET A 1 4.01 -36.87 3.31
C MET A 1 5.22 -36.62 2.42
N ASP A 2 5.78 -37.66 1.80
CA ASP A 2 6.93 -37.54 0.89
C ASP A 2 6.77 -36.49 -0.22
N ASP A 3 5.62 -36.42 -0.90
CA ASP A 3 5.37 -35.43 -1.96
C ASP A 3 5.41 -33.97 -1.45
N ILE A 4 4.88 -33.71 -0.25
CA ILE A 4 4.90 -32.38 0.38
C ILE A 4 6.33 -31.97 0.76
N HIS A 5 7.10 -32.90 1.33
CA HIS A 5 8.48 -32.63 1.73
C HIS A 5 9.32 -32.28 0.49
N GLN A 6 9.13 -33.01 -0.61
CA GLN A 6 9.79 -32.72 -1.88
C GLN A 6 9.38 -31.36 -2.45
N GLN A 7 8.10 -30.98 -2.36
CA GLN A 7 7.64 -29.65 -2.80
C GLN A 7 8.32 -28.51 -2.04
N ILE A 8 8.47 -28.64 -0.71
CA ILE A 8 9.14 -27.61 0.11
C ILE A 8 10.65 -27.60 -0.16
N LEU A 9 11.29 -28.76 -0.35
CA LEU A 9 12.71 -28.81 -0.73
C LEU A 9 12.95 -28.19 -2.10
N HIS A 10 12.10 -28.47 -3.08
CA HIS A 10 12.20 -27.86 -4.40
C HIS A 10 11.96 -26.34 -4.37
N LEU A 11 11.11 -25.85 -3.45
CA LEU A 11 11.00 -24.41 -3.21
C LEU A 11 12.34 -23.83 -2.76
N ILE A 12 13.08 -24.48 -1.85
CA ILE A 12 14.36 -23.97 -1.38
C ILE A 12 15.36 -23.83 -2.53
N GLU A 13 15.41 -24.81 -3.44
CA GLU A 13 16.19 -24.71 -4.68
C GLU A 13 15.74 -23.51 -5.52
N HIS A 14 14.41 -23.30 -5.64
CA HIS A 14 13.86 -22.16 -6.38
C HIS A 14 14.21 -20.80 -5.76
N LEU A 15 14.39 -20.73 -4.43
CA LEU A 15 14.71 -19.48 -3.74
C LEU A 15 16.03 -18.86 -4.23
N GLU A 16 16.96 -19.66 -4.77
CA GLU A 16 18.22 -19.18 -5.36
C GLU A 16 17.98 -18.19 -6.52
N HIS A 17 16.86 -18.34 -7.24
CA HIS A 17 16.53 -17.50 -8.38
C HIS A 17 15.84 -16.19 -8.01
N VAL A 18 15.32 -16.07 -6.79
CA VAL A 18 14.54 -14.89 -6.34
C VAL A 18 15.20 -14.13 -5.20
N LEU A 19 16.05 -14.77 -4.40
CA LEU A 19 16.82 -14.12 -3.34
C LEU A 19 18.22 -13.70 -3.83
N PRO A 20 18.85 -12.70 -3.17
CA PRO A 20 20.22 -12.32 -3.48
C PRO A 20 21.21 -13.48 -3.27
N ALA A 21 21.93 -13.87 -4.31
CA ALA A 21 22.95 -14.95 -4.27
C ALA A 21 24.30 -14.50 -3.68
N GLN A 22 24.33 -13.48 -2.83
CA GLN A 22 25.57 -12.85 -2.37
C GLN A 22 26.01 -13.40 -1.01
N ALA A 23 27.33 -13.63 -0.88
CA ALA A 23 27.96 -13.92 0.39
C ALA A 23 27.84 -12.74 1.38
N PRO A 24 27.97 -12.96 2.70
CA PRO A 24 28.09 -11.89 3.69
C PRO A 24 29.17 -10.89 3.28
N ILE A 25 28.79 -9.65 3.03
CA ILE A 25 29.68 -8.60 2.50
C ILE A 25 30.67 -8.18 3.58
N LYS A 26 31.96 -8.46 3.38
CA LYS A 26 33.07 -8.00 4.25
C LYS A 26 33.74 -6.72 3.76
N ASP A 27 33.78 -6.52 2.45
CA ASP A 27 34.38 -5.38 1.77
C ASP A 27 33.43 -4.82 0.70
N PHE A 28 33.62 -3.55 0.32
CA PHE A 28 32.81 -2.89 -0.70
C PHE A 28 32.89 -3.61 -2.05
N VAL A 29 31.76 -4.11 -2.54
CA VAL A 29 31.65 -4.74 -3.86
C VAL A 29 30.90 -3.82 -4.81
N HIS A 30 31.47 -3.60 -6.00
CA HIS A 30 30.86 -2.85 -7.10
C HIS A 30 29.82 -3.68 -7.89
N HIS A 31 29.16 -4.64 -7.23
CA HIS A 31 28.29 -5.61 -7.90
C HIS A 31 26.98 -4.93 -8.32
N ASN A 32 26.67 -5.01 -9.61
CA ASN A 32 25.39 -4.54 -10.12
C ASN A 32 24.27 -5.46 -9.58
N THR A 33 23.39 -4.91 -8.74
CA THR A 33 22.22 -5.61 -8.19
C THR A 33 21.25 -6.08 -9.27
N LEU A 34 21.35 -5.52 -10.48
CA LEU A 34 20.59 -5.95 -11.65
C LEU A 34 21.26 -7.08 -12.44
N HIS A 35 22.29 -7.76 -11.90
CA HIS A 35 22.99 -8.83 -12.62
C HIS A 35 22.03 -9.93 -13.13
N GLY A 36 21.05 -10.32 -12.32
CA GLY A 36 20.02 -11.30 -12.72
C GLY A 36 19.12 -10.84 -13.88
N TYR A 37 19.10 -9.53 -14.17
CA TYR A 37 18.31 -8.91 -15.23
C TYR A 37 19.16 -8.43 -16.41
N GLN A 38 20.44 -8.83 -16.50
CA GLN A 38 21.35 -8.38 -17.59
C GLN A 38 20.89 -8.73 -19.01
N HIS A 39 19.99 -9.69 -19.13
CA HIS A 39 19.39 -10.08 -20.41
C HIS A 39 18.27 -9.13 -20.86
N LEU A 40 17.83 -8.20 -20.00
CA LEU A 40 16.82 -7.18 -20.29
C LEU A 40 17.47 -5.82 -20.58
N HIS A 41 16.77 -4.94 -21.30
CA HIS A 41 17.21 -3.55 -21.41
C HIS A 41 17.11 -2.85 -20.04
N PHE A 42 17.93 -1.83 -19.82
CA PHE A 42 18.08 -1.19 -18.50
C PHE A 42 16.76 -0.76 -17.85
N THR A 43 15.85 -0.16 -18.62
CA THR A 43 14.52 0.26 -18.15
C THR A 43 13.65 -0.93 -17.74
N GLU A 44 13.68 -2.02 -18.52
CA GLU A 44 12.96 -3.26 -18.26
C GLU A 44 13.53 -4.00 -17.04
N ALA A 45 14.86 -4.03 -16.91
CA ALA A 45 15.57 -4.61 -15.77
C ALA A 45 15.18 -3.92 -14.46
N LEU A 46 15.15 -2.58 -14.46
CA LEU A 46 14.70 -1.80 -13.30
C LEU A 46 13.23 -2.06 -12.97
N ALA A 47 12.35 -2.07 -13.97
CA ALA A 47 10.92 -2.30 -13.76
C ALA A 47 10.65 -3.71 -13.18
N GLN A 48 11.37 -4.72 -13.67
CA GLN A 48 11.27 -6.08 -13.16
C GLN A 48 11.85 -6.20 -11.74
N SER A 49 13.00 -5.57 -11.47
CA SER A 49 13.60 -5.53 -10.14
C SER A 49 12.67 -4.88 -9.11
N GLU A 50 12.04 -3.76 -9.45
CA GLU A 50 11.07 -3.07 -8.59
C GLU A 50 9.83 -3.95 -8.33
N LYS A 51 9.31 -4.62 -9.37
CA LYS A 51 8.16 -5.53 -9.23
C LYS A 51 8.43 -6.71 -8.29
N THR A 52 9.64 -7.26 -8.33
CA THR A 52 10.02 -8.42 -7.51
C THR A 52 10.42 -8.01 -6.09
N SER A 53 11.25 -6.97 -5.94
CA SER A 53 11.88 -6.61 -4.65
C SER A 53 11.21 -5.44 -3.93
N GLY A 54 10.40 -4.64 -4.61
CA GLY A 54 9.85 -3.38 -4.10
C GLY A 54 10.86 -2.22 -4.06
N ALA A 55 12.13 -2.45 -4.45
CA ALA A 55 13.16 -1.41 -4.48
C ALA A 55 13.02 -0.52 -5.74
N LYS A 56 12.92 0.79 -5.54
CA LYS A 56 12.78 1.75 -6.65
C LYS A 56 14.12 1.98 -7.36
N GLY A 57 14.11 1.86 -8.69
CA GLY A 57 15.28 2.05 -9.55
C GLY A 57 15.62 3.49 -9.89
N TYR A 58 14.62 4.38 -9.83
CA TYR A 58 14.74 5.80 -10.16
C TYR A 58 14.47 6.67 -8.93
N LEU A 59 14.97 7.91 -8.99
CA LEU A 59 14.54 8.95 -8.06
C LEU A 59 13.04 9.24 -8.28
N SER A 60 12.37 9.79 -7.27
CA SER A 60 10.98 10.23 -7.44
C SER A 60 10.89 11.46 -8.33
N ASP A 61 9.72 11.67 -8.95
CA ASP A 61 9.44 12.84 -9.78
C ASP A 61 9.69 14.16 -9.02
N GLU A 62 9.37 14.21 -7.72
CA GLU A 62 9.64 15.38 -6.89
C GLU A 62 11.14 15.68 -6.81
N LYS A 63 11.98 14.64 -6.73
CA LYS A 63 13.42 14.84 -6.67
C LYS A 63 13.99 15.31 -8.00
N PHE A 64 13.48 14.83 -9.13
CA PHE A 64 13.85 15.35 -10.44
C PHE A 64 13.46 16.82 -10.63
N ARG A 65 12.27 17.24 -10.16
CA ARG A 65 11.83 18.64 -10.18
C ARG A 65 12.69 19.53 -9.28
N GLU A 66 13.12 19.03 -8.12
CA GLU A 66 14.07 19.74 -7.25
C GLU A 66 15.45 19.93 -7.94
N LEU A 67 15.91 18.92 -8.69
CA LEU A 67 17.13 19.06 -9.48
C LEU A 67 16.96 20.08 -10.61
N TYR A 68 15.77 20.18 -11.19
CA TYR A 68 15.45 21.21 -12.19
C TYR A 68 15.44 22.62 -11.58
N SER A 69 14.81 22.82 -10.41
CA SER A 69 14.81 24.13 -9.73
C SER A 69 16.19 24.57 -9.21
N GLN A 70 17.14 23.62 -9.10
CA GLN A 70 18.55 23.86 -8.77
C GLN A 70 19.44 24.03 -10.01
N ASP A 71 18.87 24.15 -11.21
CA ASP A 71 19.59 24.21 -12.50
C ASP A 71 20.54 23.03 -12.76
N ARG A 72 20.37 21.90 -12.05
CA ARG A 72 21.14 20.66 -12.29
C ARG A 72 20.60 19.87 -13.49
N ILE A 73 19.31 20.07 -13.79
CA ILE A 73 18.64 19.66 -15.02
C ILE A 73 18.06 20.94 -15.58
N ASN A 74 18.26 21.21 -16.87
CA ASN A 74 17.70 22.40 -17.51
C ASN A 74 16.77 22.03 -18.68
N LEU A 75 16.16 23.05 -19.28
CA LEU A 75 15.22 22.85 -20.38
C LEU A 75 15.89 22.25 -21.63
N ASP A 76 17.17 22.51 -21.85
CA ASP A 76 17.92 21.93 -22.99
C ASP A 76 18.15 20.43 -22.79
N ASP A 77 18.45 19.99 -21.56
CA ASP A 77 18.55 18.56 -21.22
C ASP A 77 17.25 17.82 -21.51
N LEU A 78 16.12 18.38 -21.06
CA LEU A 78 14.79 17.79 -21.30
C LEU A 78 14.45 17.77 -22.80
N ASN A 79 14.72 18.87 -23.52
CA ASN A 79 14.49 18.94 -24.96
C ASN A 79 15.33 17.93 -25.73
N ALA A 80 16.57 17.69 -25.32
CA ALA A 80 17.45 16.71 -25.97
C ALA A 80 16.88 15.29 -25.83
N VAL A 81 16.52 14.88 -24.60
CA VAL A 81 16.00 13.53 -24.33
C VAL A 81 14.65 13.30 -25.02
N ILE A 82 13.73 14.25 -24.95
CA ILE A 82 12.41 14.13 -25.58
C ILE A 82 12.54 14.01 -27.10
N LYS A 83 13.51 14.71 -27.71
CA LYS A 83 13.75 14.66 -29.16
C LYS A 83 14.37 13.34 -29.63
N GLU A 84 15.15 12.67 -28.77
CA GLU A 84 15.74 11.36 -29.08
C GLU A 84 14.69 10.25 -29.13
N ASP A 85 13.58 10.39 -28.39
CA ASP A 85 12.50 9.40 -28.39
C ASP A 85 11.61 9.51 -29.64
N SER A 86 11.94 8.70 -30.64
CA SER A 86 11.19 8.60 -31.90
C SER A 86 9.75 8.12 -31.77
N SER A 87 9.33 7.60 -30.61
CA SER A 87 7.94 7.19 -30.37
C SER A 87 7.01 8.38 -30.10
N LEU A 88 7.56 9.55 -29.77
CA LEU A 88 6.80 10.75 -29.41
C LEU A 88 6.50 11.61 -30.65
N GLN A 89 5.24 12.03 -30.80
CA GLN A 89 4.77 12.88 -31.91
C GLN A 89 4.87 14.37 -31.57
N LEU A 90 6.08 14.87 -31.32
CA LEU A 90 6.32 16.19 -30.72
C LEU A 90 5.65 17.38 -31.43
N ASP A 91 5.54 17.35 -32.76
CA ASP A 91 4.99 18.45 -33.56
C ASP A 91 3.47 18.35 -33.79
N ASN A 92 2.83 17.31 -33.27
CA ASN A 92 1.39 17.14 -33.39
C ASN A 92 0.68 18.27 -32.62
N VAL A 93 -0.15 19.03 -33.34
CA VAL A 93 -0.87 20.17 -32.79
C VAL A 93 -2.17 19.67 -32.17
N ILE A 94 -2.22 19.67 -30.85
CA ILE A 94 -3.39 19.25 -30.07
C ILE A 94 -4.45 20.34 -30.08
N PHE A 95 -4.02 21.60 -29.98
CA PHE A 95 -4.91 22.74 -29.90
C PHE A 95 -4.32 23.95 -30.60
N ALA A 96 -5.13 24.66 -31.38
CA ALA A 96 -4.77 25.90 -32.02
C ALA A 96 -5.91 26.91 -31.95
N ALA A 97 -5.70 28.04 -31.28
CA ALA A 97 -6.66 29.12 -31.21
C ALA A 97 -5.93 30.47 -31.02
N ASN A 98 -6.48 31.53 -31.62
CA ASN A 98 -5.99 32.91 -31.46
C ASN A 98 -4.47 33.08 -31.66
N GLY A 99 -3.91 32.38 -32.65
CA GLY A 99 -2.48 32.43 -32.99
C GLY A 99 -1.54 31.65 -32.04
N LYS A 100 -2.05 31.02 -30.98
CA LYS A 100 -1.29 30.08 -30.14
C LYS A 100 -1.54 28.64 -30.59
N LYS A 101 -0.49 27.84 -30.61
CA LYS A 101 -0.53 26.39 -30.86
C LYS A 101 0.03 25.69 -29.63
N ILE A 102 -0.65 24.63 -29.19
CA ILE A 102 -0.20 23.71 -28.16
C ILE A 102 0.09 22.38 -28.84
N THR A 103 1.29 21.88 -28.64
CA THR A 103 1.79 20.64 -29.22
C THR A 103 1.94 19.55 -28.16
N ASP A 104 2.09 18.29 -28.59
CA ASP A 104 2.43 17.18 -27.70
C ASP A 104 3.71 17.47 -26.89
N LYS A 105 4.70 18.13 -27.51
CA LYS A 105 5.91 18.59 -26.83
C LYS A 105 5.59 19.49 -25.63
N ASP A 106 4.69 20.44 -25.80
CA ASP A 106 4.33 21.39 -24.74
C ASP A 106 3.68 20.66 -23.56
N ILE A 107 2.81 19.68 -23.82
CA ILE A 107 2.16 18.88 -22.77
C ILE A 107 3.19 18.06 -21.99
N ILE A 108 4.09 17.37 -22.71
CA ILE A 108 5.10 16.51 -22.08
C ILE A 108 6.03 17.35 -21.17
N LEU A 109 6.52 18.48 -21.68
CA LEU A 109 7.38 19.38 -20.90
C LEU A 109 6.65 19.92 -19.67
N ASN A 110 5.41 20.39 -19.81
CA ASN A 110 4.65 20.89 -18.66
C ASN A 110 4.38 19.80 -17.62
N ASN A 111 4.14 18.55 -18.04
CA ASN A 111 3.95 17.43 -17.12
C ASN A 111 5.24 17.13 -16.31
N LEU A 112 6.40 17.15 -16.96
CA LEU A 112 7.69 16.95 -16.30
C LEU A 112 8.06 18.09 -15.35
N LEU A 113 7.71 19.33 -15.68
CA LEU A 113 8.09 20.53 -14.93
C LEU A 113 7.12 20.87 -13.79
N TYR A 114 5.81 20.82 -14.03
CA TYR A 114 4.78 21.20 -13.05
C TYR A 114 4.00 20.01 -12.49
N GLN A 115 3.74 20.01 -11.18
CA GLN A 115 3.12 18.89 -10.50
C GLN A 115 1.60 18.93 -10.71
N ILE A 116 1.12 18.25 -11.75
CA ILE A 116 -0.31 18.09 -12.01
C ILE A 116 -0.83 16.89 -11.22
N LYS A 117 -0.93 17.05 -9.90
CA LYS A 117 -1.37 15.99 -9.00
C LYS A 117 -2.85 16.14 -8.68
N ALA A 118 -3.61 15.10 -9.03
CA ALA A 118 -4.97 14.95 -8.54
C ALA A 118 -4.99 14.97 -7.01
N ILE A 119 -5.81 15.85 -6.45
CA ILE A 119 -6.02 15.97 -5.00
C ILE A 119 -7.36 15.38 -4.61
N THR A 120 -7.56 15.14 -3.32
CA THR A 120 -8.89 14.80 -2.81
C THR A 120 -9.77 16.06 -2.79
N HIS A 121 -11.09 15.90 -2.73
CA HIS A 121 -11.98 17.06 -2.58
C HIS A 121 -11.71 17.84 -1.30
N CYS A 122 -11.43 17.16 -0.18
CA CYS A 122 -11.07 17.86 1.07
C CYS A 122 -9.80 18.69 0.92
N GLN A 123 -8.79 18.16 0.22
CA GLN A 123 -7.59 18.93 -0.10
C GLN A 123 -7.92 20.12 -1.00
N LEU A 124 -8.83 19.96 -1.97
CA LEU A 124 -9.27 21.06 -2.82
C LEU A 124 -9.96 22.15 -2.00
N THR A 125 -10.94 21.78 -1.17
CA THR A 125 -11.64 22.69 -0.26
C THR A 125 -10.67 23.42 0.66
N TRP A 126 -9.74 22.69 1.30
CA TRP A 126 -8.72 23.28 2.15
C TRP A 126 -7.79 24.24 1.38
N GLN A 127 -7.37 23.89 0.17
CA GLN A 127 -6.55 24.80 -0.65
C GLN A 127 -7.32 26.06 -1.05
N ILE A 128 -8.61 25.94 -1.36
CA ILE A 128 -9.47 27.09 -1.68
C ILE A 128 -9.63 28.01 -0.46
N GLU A 129 -9.95 27.45 0.70
CA GLU A 129 -10.32 28.22 1.90
C GLU A 129 -9.10 28.73 2.68
N GLU A 130 -8.10 27.88 2.91
CA GLU A 130 -6.95 28.20 3.77
C GLU A 130 -5.79 28.79 2.97
N LEU A 131 -5.60 28.38 1.72
CA LEU A 131 -4.53 28.89 0.85
C LEU A 131 -5.00 29.91 -0.19
N ASN A 132 -6.29 30.28 -0.19
CA ASN A 132 -6.89 31.20 -1.16
C ASN A 132 -6.53 30.81 -2.62
N ALA A 133 -6.55 29.50 -2.90
CA ALA A 133 -6.10 28.92 -4.17
C ALA A 133 -6.82 29.45 -5.42
N LEU A 134 -8.02 30.03 -5.27
CA LEU A 134 -8.78 30.64 -6.36
C LEU A 134 -8.66 32.17 -6.41
N ASP A 135 -7.89 32.75 -5.50
CA ASP A 135 -7.69 34.20 -5.41
C ASP A 135 -6.27 34.64 -5.80
N GLN A 136 -5.29 33.72 -5.81
CA GLN A 136 -3.89 33.99 -6.13
C GLN A 136 -3.31 32.97 -7.10
N PHE A 137 -2.35 33.38 -7.93
CA PHE A 137 -1.57 32.47 -8.76
C PHE A 137 -0.66 31.58 -7.91
N GLN A 138 -0.45 30.33 -8.35
CA GLN A 138 0.49 29.42 -7.71
C GLN A 138 1.93 29.94 -7.81
N SER A 139 2.76 29.58 -6.83
CA SER A 139 4.14 30.09 -6.72
C SER A 139 5.07 29.66 -7.87
N ASP A 140 4.69 28.62 -8.61
CA ASP A 140 5.42 28.08 -9.75
C ASP A 140 5.05 28.76 -11.10
N ILE A 141 4.10 29.69 -11.10
CA ILE A 141 3.74 30.49 -12.28
C ILE A 141 4.70 31.67 -12.43
N SER A 142 5.35 31.79 -13.60
CA SER A 142 6.20 32.95 -13.93
C SER A 142 5.44 34.27 -13.90
N THR A 143 6.12 35.35 -13.52
CA THR A 143 5.53 36.69 -13.46
C THR A 143 5.01 37.16 -14.83
N GLU A 144 5.68 36.78 -15.92
CA GLU A 144 5.26 37.09 -17.29
C GLU A 144 3.94 36.39 -17.66
N ALA A 145 3.77 35.13 -17.26
CA ALA A 145 2.54 34.38 -17.52
C ALA A 145 1.36 34.96 -16.73
N ALA A 146 1.56 35.26 -15.44
CA ALA A 146 0.55 35.89 -14.60
C ALA A 146 0.08 37.24 -15.18
N GLN A 147 1.00 38.09 -15.62
CA GLN A 147 0.67 39.37 -16.25
C GLN A 147 -0.13 39.20 -17.56
N GLN A 148 0.22 38.22 -18.41
CA GLN A 148 -0.53 37.94 -19.62
C GLN A 148 -1.97 37.49 -19.35
N ILE A 149 -2.20 36.71 -18.30
CA ILE A 149 -3.53 36.24 -17.90
C ILE A 149 -4.38 37.43 -17.43
N ILE A 150 -3.83 38.26 -16.54
CA ILE A 150 -4.51 39.47 -16.04
C ILE A 150 -4.85 40.42 -17.20
N GLN A 151 -3.91 40.68 -18.12
CA GLN A 151 -4.14 41.59 -19.24
C GLN A 151 -5.25 41.09 -20.17
N ARG A 152 -5.33 39.77 -20.41
CA ARG A 152 -6.42 39.18 -21.21
C ARG A 152 -7.77 39.33 -20.54
N HIS A 153 -7.83 39.12 -19.22
CA HIS A 153 -9.06 39.33 -18.45
C HIS A 153 -9.54 40.80 -18.54
N GLN A 154 -8.62 41.76 -18.44
CA GLN A 154 -8.93 43.19 -18.60
C GLN A 154 -9.51 43.53 -19.98
N THR A 155 -8.97 42.94 -21.05
CA THR A 155 -9.46 43.20 -22.43
C THR A 155 -10.89 42.70 -22.69
N GLN A 156 -11.45 41.86 -21.80
CA GLN A 156 -12.84 41.40 -21.87
C GLN A 156 -13.83 42.29 -21.09
N GLY A 157 -13.37 43.44 -20.56
CA GLY A 157 -14.22 44.44 -19.89
C GLY A 157 -14.37 44.24 -18.38
N ASN A 158 -13.58 43.35 -17.78
CA ASN A 158 -13.62 43.04 -16.35
C ASN A 158 -12.51 43.75 -15.55
N THR A 159 -12.66 43.77 -14.22
CA THR A 159 -11.71 44.35 -13.27
C THR A 159 -10.32 43.72 -13.32
N ALA A 160 -9.30 44.51 -12.98
CA ALA A 160 -7.88 44.18 -13.10
C ALA A 160 -7.30 43.32 -11.96
N SER A 161 -8.15 42.78 -11.08
CA SER A 161 -7.69 42.03 -9.90
C SER A 161 -7.16 40.66 -10.31
N GLU A 162 -6.11 40.21 -9.63
CA GLU A 162 -5.57 38.85 -9.75
C GLU A 162 -6.66 37.80 -9.45
N GLN A 163 -7.41 38.02 -8.35
CA GLN A 163 -8.53 37.18 -7.95
C GLN A 163 -9.59 37.01 -9.04
N ASP A 164 -9.95 38.10 -9.73
CA ASP A 164 -10.98 38.04 -10.78
C ASP A 164 -10.47 37.24 -11.99
N ALA A 165 -9.18 37.38 -12.32
CA ALA A 165 -8.56 36.65 -13.43
C ALA A 165 -8.47 35.15 -13.13
N VAL A 166 -8.08 34.76 -11.90
CA VAL A 166 -8.03 33.36 -11.47
C VAL A 166 -9.43 32.76 -11.40
N SER A 167 -10.40 33.46 -10.82
CA SER A 167 -11.80 33.03 -10.76
C SER A 167 -12.42 32.86 -12.16
N SER A 168 -12.15 33.78 -13.08
CA SER A 168 -12.59 33.68 -14.48
C SER A 168 -11.99 32.46 -15.19
N LEU A 169 -10.69 32.21 -14.99
CA LEU A 169 -10.00 31.04 -15.54
C LEU A 169 -10.59 29.73 -14.97
N TRP A 170 -10.88 29.69 -13.67
CA TRP A 170 -11.55 28.57 -13.03
C TRP A 170 -12.94 28.29 -13.61
N GLN A 171 -13.76 29.31 -13.77
CA GLN A 171 -15.09 29.16 -14.37
C GLN A 171 -15.03 28.74 -15.83
N ALA A 172 -14.09 29.28 -16.61
CA ALA A 172 -13.88 28.86 -18.00
C ALA A 172 -13.48 27.38 -18.09
N THR A 173 -12.63 26.92 -17.17
CA THR A 173 -12.18 25.52 -17.09
C THR A 173 -13.33 24.58 -16.71
N LEU A 174 -14.11 24.94 -15.69
CA LEU A 174 -15.32 24.18 -15.32
C LEU A 174 -16.31 24.10 -16.47
N THR A 175 -16.57 25.23 -17.16
CA THR A 175 -17.48 25.28 -18.30
C THR A 175 -16.97 24.42 -19.46
N GLY A 176 -15.68 24.52 -19.79
CA GLY A 176 -15.06 23.75 -20.87
C GLY A 176 -15.09 22.24 -20.63
N LEU A 177 -14.98 21.81 -19.37
CA LEU A 177 -15.05 20.40 -18.97
C LEU A 177 -16.48 19.92 -18.67
N GLY A 178 -17.49 20.79 -18.76
CA GLY A 178 -18.88 20.47 -18.38
C GLY A 178 -19.04 20.14 -16.89
N LEU A 179 -18.16 20.67 -16.04
CA LEU A 179 -18.13 20.42 -14.61
C LEU A 179 -18.91 21.48 -13.84
N LYS A 180 -19.55 21.05 -12.75
CA LYS A 180 -20.08 21.95 -11.72
C LYS A 180 -19.28 21.74 -10.45
N HIS A 181 -18.74 22.83 -9.90
CA HIS A 181 -18.10 22.79 -8.59
C HIS A 181 -19.14 23.04 -7.51
N TYR A 182 -19.47 21.99 -6.75
CA TYR A 182 -20.26 22.08 -5.54
C TYR A 182 -19.29 22.17 -4.37
N VAL A 183 -19.30 23.29 -3.64
CA VAL A 183 -18.62 23.38 -2.35
C VAL A 183 -19.49 22.63 -1.35
N LEU A 184 -19.16 21.37 -1.13
CA LEU A 184 -19.66 20.59 0.01
C LEU A 184 -18.57 20.63 1.07
N HIS A 185 -18.84 21.27 2.21
CA HIS A 185 -17.94 21.20 3.34
C HIS A 185 -18.03 19.80 4.00
N PRO A 186 -16.94 19.28 4.57
CA PRO A 186 -16.95 18.05 5.37
C PRO A 186 -18.02 18.05 6.47
N GLU A 187 -18.30 19.23 7.03
CA GLU A 187 -19.31 19.49 8.07
C GLU A 187 -20.76 19.44 7.55
N ASP A 188 -21.01 19.81 6.29
CA ASP A 188 -22.32 19.58 5.63
C ASP A 188 -22.63 18.08 5.49
N MET A 189 -21.60 17.21 5.50
CA MET A 189 -21.75 15.75 5.51
C MET A 189 -21.85 15.13 6.91
N ILE A 190 -21.50 15.88 7.97
CA ILE A 190 -21.73 15.48 9.37
C ILE A 190 -23.22 15.63 9.70
N ASP A 191 -23.82 16.72 9.20
CA ASP A 191 -25.26 17.03 9.33
C ASP A 191 -26.10 16.53 8.14
N MET A 192 -25.50 15.79 7.20
CA MET A 192 -26.25 15.22 6.08
C MET A 192 -27.33 14.31 6.63
N SER A 193 -28.58 14.77 6.55
CA SER A 193 -29.69 13.88 6.76
C SER A 193 -29.64 12.81 5.67
N PRO A 194 -30.08 11.58 5.96
CA PRO A 194 -30.13 10.54 4.95
C PRO A 194 -30.87 10.95 3.66
N ASP A 195 -31.86 11.83 3.80
CA ASP A 195 -32.64 12.39 2.69
C ASP A 195 -31.80 13.32 1.78
N GLN A 196 -30.79 14.00 2.32
CA GLN A 196 -29.87 14.84 1.53
C GLN A 196 -28.85 14.00 0.75
N ALA A 197 -28.34 12.92 1.35
CA ALA A 197 -27.54 11.93 0.64
C ALA A 197 -28.35 11.25 -0.49
N GLU A 198 -29.65 11.04 -0.28
CA GLU A 198 -30.60 10.50 -1.26
C GLU A 198 -30.87 11.46 -2.43
N ALA A 199 -31.01 12.76 -2.18
CA ALA A 199 -31.14 13.78 -3.23
C ALA A 199 -29.91 13.83 -4.14
N MET A 200 -28.71 13.61 -3.59
CA MET A 200 -27.47 13.55 -4.36
C MET A 200 -27.34 12.26 -5.21
N LEU A 201 -27.83 11.12 -4.71
CA LEU A 201 -27.80 9.82 -5.41
C LEU A 201 -28.89 9.69 -6.49
N SER A 202 -30.10 10.18 -6.20
CA SER A 202 -31.27 10.09 -7.10
C SER A 202 -31.09 10.89 -8.40
N GLN A 203 -30.26 11.93 -8.39
CA GLN A 203 -29.99 12.74 -9.58
C GLN A 203 -29.06 12.07 -10.60
N GLN A 204 -28.39 10.96 -10.26
CA GLN A 204 -27.44 10.29 -11.17
C GLN A 204 -27.61 8.77 -11.32
N LEU A 205 -28.28 8.05 -10.40
CA LEU A 205 -28.28 6.58 -10.43
C LEU A 205 -29.62 5.90 -10.77
N PHE A 206 -30.74 6.61 -10.91
CA PHE A 206 -32.03 5.95 -11.20
C PHE A 206 -32.94 6.73 -12.16
N GLU A 207 -32.88 6.39 -13.46
CA GLU A 207 -34.07 6.34 -14.31
C GLU A 207 -34.67 4.92 -14.20
N ALA A 208 -35.15 4.54 -13.02
CA ALA A 208 -35.98 3.35 -12.88
C ALA A 208 -36.84 3.48 -11.61
N ASP A 209 -38.09 3.84 -11.87
CA ASP A 209 -39.30 3.51 -11.12
C ASP A 209 -39.43 3.83 -9.62
N THR A 210 -40.55 4.51 -9.39
CA THR A 210 -41.44 4.50 -8.23
C THR A 210 -41.17 5.43 -7.05
N LYS A 211 -42.19 6.28 -6.89
CA LYS A 211 -42.66 6.95 -5.68
C LYS A 211 -42.77 5.96 -4.52
N ASP A 212 -42.45 6.45 -3.32
CA ASP A 212 -42.40 5.80 -2.00
C ASP A 212 -41.05 5.15 -1.60
N ASN A 213 -40.43 5.72 -0.55
CA ASN A 213 -39.77 5.04 0.60
C ASN A 213 -38.31 5.46 0.94
N ASN A 214 -38.15 6.37 1.90
CA ASN A 214 -36.89 6.65 2.61
C ASN A 214 -36.35 5.40 3.40
N SER A 215 -37.16 4.35 3.59
CA SER A 215 -36.74 3.09 4.26
C SER A 215 -36.13 2.05 3.29
N LEU A 216 -36.51 2.09 2.01
CA LEU A 216 -35.99 1.16 0.99
C LEU A 216 -34.60 1.57 0.50
N THR A 217 -34.30 2.87 0.42
CA THR A 217 -33.02 3.41 -0.06
C THR A 217 -31.85 3.06 0.88
N HIS A 218 -32.00 3.23 2.19
CA HIS A 218 -31.01 2.76 3.18
C HIS A 218 -30.71 1.26 3.10
N THR A 219 -31.77 0.47 2.88
CA THR A 219 -31.64 -0.98 2.75
C THR A 219 -30.88 -1.37 1.48
N LEU A 220 -31.06 -0.62 0.39
CA LEU A 220 -30.35 -0.82 -0.88
C LEU A 220 -28.87 -0.42 -0.75
N THR A 221 -28.56 0.77 -0.25
CA THR A 221 -27.18 1.23 0.02
C THR A 221 -26.44 0.21 0.87
N HIS A 222 -27.07 -0.27 1.94
CA HIS A 222 -26.49 -1.28 2.80
C HIS A 222 -26.20 -2.60 2.07
N LYS A 223 -27.12 -3.09 1.24
CA LYS A 223 -26.92 -4.30 0.42
C LYS A 223 -25.76 -4.12 -0.57
N HIS A 224 -25.62 -2.95 -1.18
CA HIS A 224 -24.51 -2.66 -2.09
C HIS A 224 -23.16 -2.62 -1.36
N ALA A 225 -23.08 -1.90 -0.24
CA ALA A 225 -21.88 -1.85 0.59
C ALA A 225 -21.46 -3.25 1.09
N GLN A 226 -22.43 -4.08 1.50
CA GLN A 226 -22.16 -5.47 1.88
C GLN A 226 -21.65 -6.32 0.70
N LYS A 227 -22.20 -6.14 -0.51
CA LYS A 227 -21.77 -6.86 -1.71
C LYS A 227 -20.33 -6.50 -2.07
N GLU A 228 -19.99 -5.21 -2.08
CA GLU A 228 -18.63 -4.74 -2.34
C GLU A 228 -17.65 -5.25 -1.27
N SER A 229 -18.02 -5.14 0.00
CA SER A 229 -17.27 -5.71 1.12
C SER A 229 -16.94 -7.18 0.92
N ARG A 230 -17.92 -8.02 0.55
CA ARG A 230 -17.70 -9.46 0.31
C ARG A 230 -16.77 -9.72 -0.87
N GLN A 231 -16.84 -8.91 -1.92
CA GLN A 231 -15.95 -9.03 -3.09
C GLN A 231 -14.51 -8.67 -2.72
N LEU A 232 -14.31 -7.54 -2.01
CA LEU A 232 -13.00 -7.13 -1.52
C LEU A 232 -12.42 -8.15 -0.54
N LEU A 233 -13.23 -8.65 0.39
CA LEU A 233 -12.83 -9.69 1.33
C LEU A 233 -12.39 -10.96 0.61
N GLY A 234 -13.15 -11.39 -0.41
CA GLY A 234 -12.81 -12.53 -1.25
C GLY A 234 -11.45 -12.35 -1.92
N LYS A 235 -11.25 -11.22 -2.60
CA LYS A 235 -9.97 -10.88 -3.25
C LYS A 235 -8.81 -10.87 -2.27
N LEU A 236 -8.99 -10.29 -1.08
CA LEU A 236 -7.94 -10.23 -0.06
C LEU A 236 -7.57 -11.64 0.45
N PHE A 237 -8.55 -12.51 0.74
CA PHE A 237 -8.25 -13.90 1.09
C PHE A 237 -7.62 -14.69 -0.07
N ASP A 238 -8.05 -14.43 -1.30
CA ASP A 238 -7.46 -15.05 -2.48
C ASP A 238 -6.02 -14.60 -2.72
N SER A 239 -5.62 -13.42 -2.27
CA SER A 239 -4.23 -12.96 -2.35
C SER A 239 -3.27 -13.64 -1.36
N VAL A 240 -3.77 -14.20 -0.26
CA VAL A 240 -2.93 -14.84 0.77
C VAL A 240 -2.32 -16.13 0.24
N GLY A 241 -0.99 -16.23 0.30
CA GLY A 241 -0.19 -17.33 -0.25
C GLY A 241 0.20 -17.16 -1.72
N HIS A 242 -0.22 -16.07 -2.36
CA HIS A 242 0.22 -15.72 -3.71
C HIS A 242 0.99 -14.39 -3.74
N THR A 243 0.40 -13.34 -3.19
CA THR A 243 1.00 -11.98 -3.22
C THR A 243 1.23 -11.41 -1.83
N ILE A 244 0.50 -11.88 -0.82
CA ILE A 244 0.65 -11.47 0.57
C ILE A 244 0.70 -12.69 1.50
N THR A 245 1.27 -12.49 2.68
CA THR A 245 1.24 -13.43 3.83
C THR A 245 0.09 -13.07 4.79
N LEU A 246 -0.01 -13.79 5.91
CA LEU A 246 -0.93 -13.46 6.99
C LEU A 246 -0.61 -12.09 7.60
N THR A 247 0.68 -11.72 7.74
CA THR A 247 1.05 -10.36 8.14
C THR A 247 0.48 -9.31 7.18
N GLY A 248 0.55 -9.54 5.87
CA GLY A 248 -0.02 -8.66 4.85
C GLY A 248 -1.54 -8.53 4.95
N PHE A 249 -2.24 -9.63 5.23
CA PHE A 249 -3.69 -9.60 5.51
C PHE A 249 -3.98 -8.74 6.75
N ILE A 250 -3.26 -8.96 7.85
CA ILE A 250 -3.44 -8.23 9.11
C ILE A 250 -3.19 -6.74 8.88
N LYS A 251 -2.08 -6.38 8.22
CA LYS A 251 -1.77 -4.99 7.86
C LYS A 251 -2.90 -4.32 7.09
N ALA A 252 -3.51 -5.02 6.13
CA ALA A 252 -4.63 -4.48 5.36
C ALA A 252 -5.89 -4.18 6.21
N VAL A 253 -6.08 -4.81 7.37
CA VAL A 253 -7.29 -4.62 8.21
C VAL A 253 -7.02 -3.98 9.58
N THR A 254 -5.77 -3.87 10.00
CA THR A 254 -5.37 -3.21 11.25
C THR A 254 -4.50 -1.97 11.03
N GLY A 255 -3.85 -1.84 9.87
CA GLY A 255 -2.82 -0.85 9.61
C GLY A 255 -1.47 -1.16 10.26
N ILE A 256 -1.36 -2.26 11.01
CA ILE A 256 -0.17 -2.66 11.74
C ILE A 256 0.69 -3.56 10.85
N ASP A 257 1.94 -3.16 10.62
CA ASP A 257 2.92 -3.99 9.93
C ASP A 257 3.67 -4.88 10.92
N LEU A 258 3.25 -6.14 11.03
CA LEU A 258 3.87 -7.09 11.97
C LEU A 258 5.34 -7.37 11.64
N ILE A 259 5.80 -7.09 10.41
CA ILE A 259 7.21 -7.26 10.05
C ILE A 259 8.11 -6.33 10.85
N ASP A 260 7.65 -5.13 11.19
CA ASP A 260 8.45 -4.18 11.97
C ASP A 260 8.66 -4.66 13.41
N GLU A 261 7.78 -5.52 13.94
CA GLU A 261 7.92 -6.13 15.25
C GLU A 261 8.69 -7.46 15.21
N ILE A 262 8.50 -8.25 14.15
CA ILE A 262 9.20 -9.54 13.97
C ILE A 262 10.68 -9.33 13.66
N ARG A 263 11.01 -8.32 12.84
CA ARG A 263 12.37 -8.02 12.39
C ARG A 263 13.38 -7.93 13.55
N PRO A 264 13.21 -7.07 14.57
CA PRO A 264 14.21 -6.98 15.66
C PRO A 264 14.41 -8.31 16.41
N VAL A 265 13.37 -9.14 16.54
CA VAL A 265 13.45 -10.45 17.18
C VAL A 265 14.28 -11.42 16.34
N ILE A 266 13.86 -11.66 15.09
CA ILE A 266 14.54 -12.65 14.25
C ILE A 266 15.98 -12.25 13.90
N LEU A 267 16.23 -10.95 13.68
CA LEU A 267 17.57 -10.46 13.31
C LEU A 267 18.59 -10.65 14.43
N LYS A 268 18.19 -10.54 15.70
CA LYS A 268 19.05 -10.84 16.84
C LYS A 268 19.58 -12.29 16.76
N HIS A 269 18.70 -13.25 16.50
CA HIS A 269 19.07 -14.66 16.42
C HIS A 269 19.85 -14.98 15.15
N VAL A 270 19.41 -14.48 14.00
CA VAL A 270 20.08 -14.71 12.71
C VAL A 270 21.49 -14.12 12.72
N ALA A 271 21.66 -12.87 13.19
CA ALA A 271 22.97 -12.25 13.27
C ALA A 271 23.91 -13.02 14.22
N SER A 272 23.42 -13.41 15.40
CA SER A 272 24.21 -14.19 16.37
C SER A 272 24.58 -15.59 15.84
N TYR A 273 23.66 -16.25 15.14
CA TYR A 273 23.90 -17.58 14.58
C TYR A 273 24.92 -17.54 13.43
N LEU A 274 24.76 -16.58 12.52
CA LEU A 274 25.64 -16.41 11.36
C LEU A 274 26.97 -15.73 11.71
N ASP A 275 27.11 -15.19 12.93
CA ASP A 275 28.34 -14.57 13.42
C ASP A 275 29.56 -15.48 13.23
N GLN A 276 30.65 -14.89 12.74
CA GLN A 276 31.87 -15.60 12.39
C GLN A 276 32.92 -15.54 13.51
N GLY A 277 32.51 -15.34 14.77
CA GLY A 277 33.40 -15.17 15.90
C GLY A 277 33.86 -13.72 16.11
N MET A 278 33.12 -12.76 15.54
CA MET A 278 33.39 -11.33 15.76
C MET A 278 32.83 -10.88 17.11
N ALA A 279 31.71 -11.47 17.54
CA ALA A 279 31.16 -11.21 18.85
C ALA A 279 31.97 -11.95 19.93
N ALA A 280 32.26 -11.29 21.06
CA ALA A 280 32.92 -11.94 22.20
C ALA A 280 32.01 -12.99 22.88
N TRP A 281 30.69 -12.86 22.69
CA TRP A 281 29.67 -13.68 23.34
C TRP A 281 29.04 -14.66 22.33
N HIS A 282 29.10 -15.96 22.64
CA HIS A 282 28.63 -17.05 21.78
C HIS A 282 27.60 -17.92 22.53
N PRO A 283 26.35 -17.45 22.71
CA PRO A 283 25.37 -18.15 23.54
C PRO A 283 24.71 -19.34 22.85
N ILE A 284 24.95 -19.53 21.54
CA ILE A 284 24.21 -20.48 20.71
C ILE A 284 25.05 -21.73 20.46
N ASP A 285 24.52 -22.91 20.82
CA ASP A 285 25.08 -24.20 20.43
C ASP A 285 24.83 -24.48 18.95
N LYS A 286 25.70 -23.91 18.11
CA LYS A 286 25.59 -24.00 16.65
C LYS A 286 25.56 -25.46 16.12
N LYS A 287 25.97 -26.46 16.90
CA LYS A 287 25.97 -27.87 16.46
C LYS A 287 24.58 -28.44 16.24
N LYS A 288 23.56 -27.91 16.94
CA LYS A 288 22.18 -28.41 16.84
C LYS A 288 21.42 -27.92 15.61
N GLY A 289 21.96 -26.94 14.86
CA GLY A 289 21.20 -26.23 13.84
C GLY A 289 20.52 -24.98 14.41
N PHE A 290 20.05 -24.10 13.52
CA PHE A 290 19.53 -22.78 13.90
C PHE A 290 18.18 -22.91 14.60
N TYR A 291 17.30 -23.76 14.08
CA TYR A 291 15.93 -23.91 14.58
C TYR A 291 15.92 -24.42 16.02
N LEU A 292 16.62 -25.53 16.30
CA LEU A 292 16.71 -26.10 17.64
C LEU A 292 17.39 -25.14 18.62
N SER A 293 18.45 -24.45 18.18
CA SER A 293 19.12 -23.44 19.00
C SER A 293 18.20 -22.26 19.35
N TRP A 294 17.41 -21.80 18.38
CA TRP A 294 16.42 -20.75 18.62
C TRP A 294 15.36 -21.23 19.61
N ARG A 295 14.79 -22.42 19.38
CA ARG A 295 13.74 -23.00 20.22
C ARG A 295 14.16 -23.15 21.68
N ASP A 296 15.41 -23.58 21.92
CA ASP A 296 16.00 -23.68 23.27
C ASP A 296 16.03 -22.33 24.03
N THR A 297 16.05 -21.21 23.32
CA THR A 297 16.14 -19.85 23.89
C THR A 297 14.86 -19.03 23.73
N ALA A 298 13.91 -19.50 22.91
CA ALA A 298 12.73 -18.74 22.51
C ALA A 298 11.82 -18.42 23.71
N HIS A 299 11.71 -19.34 24.67
CA HIS A 299 10.90 -19.11 25.88
C HIS A 299 11.39 -17.87 26.66
N ASP A 300 12.70 -17.75 26.88
CA ASP A 300 13.25 -16.64 27.65
C ASP A 300 13.24 -15.32 26.85
N ASP A 301 13.58 -15.38 25.55
CA ASP A 301 13.70 -14.19 24.72
C ASP A 301 12.34 -13.58 24.32
N LEU A 302 11.29 -14.40 24.22
CA LEU A 302 9.96 -13.96 23.80
C LEU A 302 9.01 -13.67 24.97
N GLY A 303 9.35 -14.07 26.21
CA GLY A 303 8.43 -14.02 27.34
C GLY A 303 7.81 -12.65 27.63
N TRP A 304 8.59 -11.57 27.53
CA TRP A 304 8.11 -10.20 27.75
C TRP A 304 7.27 -9.65 26.57
N ILE A 305 7.38 -10.24 25.37
CA ILE A 305 6.65 -9.80 24.17
C ILE A 305 5.21 -10.35 24.17
N PHE A 306 5.05 -11.56 24.72
CA PHE A 306 3.80 -12.32 24.70
C PHE A 306 3.22 -12.57 26.10
N GLU A 307 3.65 -11.83 27.12
CA GLU A 307 3.15 -11.99 28.51
C GLU A 307 1.61 -11.92 28.61
N GLU A 308 0.95 -11.16 27.73
CA GLU A 308 -0.51 -11.02 27.69
C GLU A 308 -1.24 -12.14 26.91
N LEU A 309 -0.52 -13.10 26.33
CA LEU A 309 -1.08 -14.20 25.56
C LEU A 309 -1.02 -15.48 26.39
N ASP A 310 -2.15 -16.08 26.75
CA ASP A 310 -2.13 -17.22 27.68
C ASP A 310 -1.55 -18.51 27.05
N ASP A 311 -1.62 -18.66 25.72
CA ASP A 311 -1.34 -19.91 24.99
C ASP A 311 -0.01 -19.91 24.21
N TRP A 312 0.83 -18.87 24.31
CA TRP A 312 2.08 -18.82 23.51
C TRP A 312 3.12 -19.84 23.97
N VAL A 313 3.16 -20.14 25.27
CA VAL A 313 4.06 -21.17 25.83
C VAL A 313 3.67 -22.54 25.29
N ASP A 314 2.38 -22.88 25.36
CA ASP A 314 1.84 -24.14 24.80
C ASP A 314 2.12 -24.25 23.30
N HIS A 315 2.07 -23.12 22.56
CA HIS A 315 2.44 -23.09 21.15
C HIS A 315 3.93 -23.46 20.95
N LEU A 316 4.85 -22.87 21.72
CA LEU A 316 6.28 -23.20 21.62
C LEU A 316 6.61 -24.63 22.07
N GLU A 317 5.99 -25.11 23.16
CA GLU A 317 6.19 -26.48 23.66
C GLU A 317 5.64 -27.54 22.70
N GLY A 318 4.60 -27.19 21.93
CA GLY A 318 4.00 -28.06 20.91
C GLY A 318 4.77 -28.13 19.59
N LEU A 319 5.92 -27.46 19.44
CA LEU A 319 6.68 -27.47 18.19
C LEU A 319 7.49 -28.77 17.99
N PRO A 320 7.41 -29.41 16.81
CA PRO A 320 8.23 -30.58 16.49
C PRO A 320 9.74 -30.32 16.57
N ASP A 321 10.55 -31.37 16.77
CA ASP A 321 12.02 -31.26 16.70
C ASP A 321 12.54 -31.02 15.28
N ASP A 322 11.80 -31.49 14.29
CA ASP A 322 12.15 -31.34 12.88
C ASP A 322 11.57 -30.03 12.29
N PRO A 323 12.39 -29.22 11.61
CA PRO A 323 11.94 -27.95 11.03
C PRO A 323 10.95 -28.13 9.86
N MET A 324 11.02 -29.22 9.10
CA MET A 324 10.04 -29.51 8.03
C MET A 324 8.66 -29.79 8.64
N ASP A 325 8.62 -30.63 9.68
CA ASP A 325 7.38 -30.93 10.40
C ASP A 325 6.81 -29.67 11.06
N THR A 326 7.67 -28.80 11.61
CA THR A 326 7.27 -27.50 12.17
C THR A 326 6.62 -26.61 11.10
N ILE A 327 7.24 -26.49 9.91
CA ILE A 327 6.66 -25.70 8.80
C ILE A 327 5.27 -26.22 8.43
N ILE A 328 5.14 -27.53 8.27
CA ILE A 328 3.85 -28.16 7.92
C ILE A 328 2.81 -27.93 9.01
N GLN A 329 3.19 -28.05 10.29
CA GLN A 329 2.31 -27.81 11.42
C GLN A 329 1.81 -26.36 11.45
N GLU A 330 2.70 -25.38 11.28
CA GLU A 330 2.34 -23.97 11.32
C GLU A 330 1.48 -23.56 10.13
N LEU A 331 1.79 -24.02 8.91
CA LEU A 331 0.96 -23.74 7.73
C LEU A 331 -0.47 -24.27 7.90
N LYS A 332 -0.62 -25.46 8.50
CA LYS A 332 -1.93 -26.02 8.86
C LYS A 332 -2.61 -25.23 9.96
N ARG A 333 -1.89 -24.85 11.03
CA ARG A 333 -2.41 -24.08 12.16
C ARG A 333 -2.97 -22.73 11.71
N GLN A 334 -2.27 -22.05 10.80
CA GLN A 334 -2.71 -20.79 10.20
C GLN A 334 -3.83 -20.96 9.16
N GLY A 335 -4.18 -22.18 8.77
CA GLY A 335 -5.25 -22.47 7.81
C GLY A 335 -4.87 -22.15 6.36
N ILE A 336 -3.58 -22.20 6.01
CA ILE A 336 -3.12 -22.00 4.64
C ILE A 336 -3.42 -23.26 3.83
N ALA A 337 -4.11 -23.12 2.70
CA ALA A 337 -4.39 -24.24 1.80
C ALA A 337 -3.09 -24.79 1.20
N GLN A 338 -2.97 -26.13 1.09
CA GLN A 338 -1.73 -26.81 0.72
C GLN A 338 -1.18 -26.36 -0.63
N GLU A 339 -2.07 -26.11 -1.60
CA GLU A 339 -1.72 -25.61 -2.92
C GLU A 339 -1.05 -24.22 -2.92
N ARG A 340 -1.12 -23.49 -1.79
CA ARG A 340 -0.52 -22.17 -1.63
C ARG A 340 0.74 -22.17 -0.77
N TRP A 341 1.16 -23.32 -0.21
CA TRP A 341 2.28 -23.37 0.73
C TRP A 341 3.60 -22.88 0.13
N THR A 342 3.91 -23.29 -1.10
CA THR A 342 5.16 -22.89 -1.76
C THR A 342 5.22 -21.37 -1.98
N GLY A 343 4.18 -20.79 -2.58
CA GLY A 343 4.07 -19.34 -2.78
C GLY A 343 4.02 -18.55 -1.48
N TYR A 344 3.44 -19.11 -0.42
CA TYR A 344 3.42 -18.51 0.91
C TYR A 344 4.83 -18.43 1.52
N LEU A 345 5.56 -19.54 1.51
CA LEU A 345 6.93 -19.61 2.04
C LEU A 345 7.90 -18.76 1.21
N GLU A 346 7.74 -18.70 -0.11
CA GLU A 346 8.49 -17.78 -0.98
C GLU A 346 8.26 -16.33 -0.56
N ARG A 347 7.01 -15.92 -0.38
CA ARG A 347 6.68 -14.55 0.06
C ARG A 347 7.30 -14.24 1.41
N LEU A 348 7.22 -15.17 2.34
CA LEU A 348 7.78 -15.04 3.69
C LEU A 348 9.31 -14.91 3.66
N ALA A 349 10.01 -15.59 2.74
CA ALA A 349 11.44 -15.38 2.53
C ALA A 349 11.74 -13.99 1.93
N LEU A 350 10.90 -13.51 1.02
CA LEU A 350 11.06 -12.21 0.34
C LEU A 350 10.74 -10.99 1.23
N GLU A 351 10.17 -11.16 2.42
CA GLU A 351 9.92 -10.06 3.36
C GLU A 351 11.21 -9.49 3.99
N LEU A 352 12.27 -10.32 4.08
CA LEU A 352 13.59 -9.93 4.60
C LEU A 352 14.70 -10.37 3.63
N PRO A 353 14.70 -9.88 2.38
CA PRO A 353 15.44 -10.50 1.28
C PRO A 353 16.96 -10.52 1.51
N GLY A 354 17.51 -9.54 2.23
CA GLY A 354 18.94 -9.53 2.58
C GLY A 354 19.34 -10.66 3.55
N TRP A 355 18.60 -10.83 4.64
CA TRP A 355 18.90 -11.86 5.64
C TRP A 355 18.51 -13.25 5.17
N SER A 356 17.35 -13.40 4.53
CA SER A 356 16.93 -14.65 3.88
C SER A 356 17.95 -15.09 2.82
N GLY A 357 18.41 -14.16 1.97
CA GLY A 357 19.42 -14.45 0.95
C GLY A 357 20.76 -14.86 1.56
N MET A 358 21.21 -14.18 2.62
CA MET A 358 22.44 -14.55 3.33
C MET A 358 22.33 -15.94 3.98
N PHE A 359 21.16 -16.28 4.52
CA PHE A 359 20.90 -17.59 5.11
C PHE A 359 20.91 -18.70 4.06
N LEU A 360 20.24 -18.47 2.92
CA LEU A 360 20.22 -19.39 1.78
C LEU A 360 21.63 -19.57 1.20
N TRP A 361 22.37 -18.49 1.00
CA TRP A 361 23.73 -18.58 0.49
C TRP A 361 24.62 -19.44 1.39
N ARG A 362 24.50 -19.29 2.72
CA ARG A 362 25.22 -20.13 3.69
C ARG A 362 24.73 -21.58 3.72
N HIS A 363 23.46 -21.82 3.41
CA HIS A 363 22.91 -23.15 3.21
C HIS A 363 23.59 -23.87 2.03
N ASP A 364 23.77 -23.18 0.90
CA ASP A 364 24.44 -23.75 -0.29
C ASP A 364 25.97 -23.82 -0.14
N ASN A 365 26.53 -23.09 0.83
CA ASN A 365 27.98 -22.99 1.08
C ASN A 365 28.35 -23.41 2.52
N PRO A 366 28.13 -24.69 2.91
CA PRO A 366 28.23 -25.14 4.31
C PRO A 366 29.63 -25.07 4.91
N ASN A 367 30.68 -25.01 4.09
CA ASN A 367 32.09 -24.93 4.53
C ASN A 367 32.73 -23.55 4.30
N TYR A 368 31.91 -22.51 4.11
CA TYR A 368 32.41 -21.16 3.87
C TYR A 368 33.40 -20.70 4.95
N GLU A 369 34.61 -20.29 4.52
CA GLU A 369 35.71 -19.82 5.40
C GLU A 369 36.10 -20.78 6.54
N GLY A 370 35.86 -22.07 6.38
CA GLY A 370 36.17 -23.06 7.43
C GLY A 370 35.23 -23.01 8.63
N LEU A 371 34.11 -22.29 8.52
CA LEU A 371 33.04 -22.31 9.51
C LEU A 371 32.32 -23.65 9.45
N SER A 372 32.13 -24.30 10.60
CA SER A 372 31.51 -25.63 10.70
C SER A 372 30.06 -25.59 11.21
N ALA A 373 29.49 -24.40 11.40
CA ALA A 373 28.11 -24.27 11.88
C ALA A 373 27.13 -24.65 10.75
N PRO A 374 26.28 -25.67 10.91
CA PRO A 374 25.29 -26.04 9.91
C PRO A 374 24.28 -24.90 9.73
N VAL A 375 24.05 -24.49 8.48
CA VAL A 375 23.04 -23.50 8.12
C VAL A 375 22.05 -24.18 7.19
N ASN A 376 20.77 -24.24 7.59
CA ASN A 376 19.72 -24.87 6.80
C ASN A 376 18.57 -23.90 6.55
N MET A 377 18.22 -23.64 5.29
CA MET A 377 17.14 -22.71 4.96
C MET A 377 15.79 -23.14 5.56
N LEU A 378 15.56 -24.45 5.77
CA LEU A 378 14.39 -24.95 6.50
C LEU A 378 14.32 -24.39 7.93
N ASP A 379 15.46 -24.30 8.62
CA ASP A 379 15.49 -23.78 9.99
C ASP A 379 15.01 -22.33 10.01
N TYR A 380 15.48 -21.51 9.07
CA TYR A 380 15.11 -20.11 8.95
C TYR A 380 13.61 -19.94 8.67
N LEU A 381 13.09 -20.68 7.69
CA LEU A 381 11.66 -20.64 7.34
C LEU A 381 10.78 -21.10 8.50
N ALA A 382 11.18 -22.16 9.23
CA ALA A 382 10.46 -22.63 10.40
C ALA A 382 10.37 -21.54 11.49
N VAL A 383 11.51 -20.95 11.89
CA VAL A 383 11.55 -19.87 12.89
C VAL A 383 10.71 -18.67 12.42
N ARG A 384 10.87 -18.25 11.16
CA ARG A 384 10.14 -17.10 10.62
C ARG A 384 8.63 -17.35 10.63
N LEU A 385 8.18 -18.55 10.26
CA LEU A 385 6.75 -18.90 10.23
C LEU A 385 6.14 -19.00 11.64
N VAL A 386 6.87 -19.57 12.61
CA VAL A 386 6.43 -19.60 14.02
C VAL A 386 6.29 -18.18 14.57
N LEU A 387 7.27 -17.31 14.31
CA LEU A 387 7.19 -15.91 14.72
C LEU A 387 6.00 -15.19 14.06
N GLU A 388 5.74 -15.40 12.76
CA GLU A 388 4.51 -14.87 12.14
C GLU A 388 3.26 -15.35 12.89
N GLY A 389 3.15 -16.64 13.17
CA GLY A 389 2.02 -17.22 13.88
C GLY A 389 1.79 -16.60 15.25
N LEU A 390 2.85 -16.43 16.06
CA LEU A 390 2.78 -15.83 17.39
C LEU A 390 2.35 -14.35 17.35
N PHE A 391 3.00 -13.55 16.51
CA PHE A 391 2.65 -12.13 16.37
C PHE A 391 1.23 -11.94 15.81
N ALA A 392 0.85 -12.75 14.80
CA ALA A 392 -0.50 -12.75 14.27
C ALA A 392 -1.53 -13.15 15.34
N GLN A 393 -1.25 -14.17 16.15
CA GLN A 393 -2.11 -14.64 17.23
C GLN A 393 -2.35 -13.53 18.25
N ARG A 394 -1.27 -12.87 18.72
CA ARG A 394 -1.36 -11.74 19.66
C ARG A 394 -2.25 -10.63 19.10
N THR A 395 -2.05 -10.23 17.84
CA THR A 395 -2.87 -9.18 17.21
C THR A 395 -4.33 -9.61 17.04
N CYS A 396 -4.58 -10.85 16.61
CA CYS A 396 -5.96 -11.36 16.45
C CYS A 396 -6.69 -11.45 17.79
N ALA A 397 -6.01 -11.90 18.84
CA ALA A 397 -6.53 -11.96 20.20
C ALA A 397 -6.88 -10.55 20.72
N GLN A 398 -5.98 -9.59 20.54
CA GLN A 398 -6.16 -8.21 20.99
C GLN A 398 -7.32 -7.50 20.27
N PHE A 399 -7.41 -7.62 18.95
CA PHE A 399 -8.40 -6.87 18.15
C PHE A 399 -9.76 -7.54 18.07
N TRP A 400 -9.80 -8.87 18.05
CA TRP A 400 -11.01 -9.61 17.70
C TRP A 400 -11.34 -10.76 18.66
N ARG A 401 -10.43 -11.12 19.58
CA ARG A 401 -10.55 -12.25 20.50
C ARG A 401 -10.79 -13.57 19.76
N ILE A 402 -10.04 -13.77 18.70
CA ILE A 402 -10.08 -14.97 17.86
C ILE A 402 -8.65 -15.44 17.57
N GLU A 403 -8.54 -16.70 17.17
CA GLU A 403 -7.29 -17.28 16.71
C GLU A 403 -6.84 -16.70 15.35
N ALA A 404 -5.53 -16.61 15.16
CA ALA A 404 -4.87 -16.23 13.90
C ALA A 404 -4.87 -17.37 12.89
N ASN A 405 -6.07 -17.76 12.48
CA ASN A 405 -6.34 -18.78 11.48
C ASN A 405 -7.19 -18.18 10.35
N LEU A 406 -6.85 -18.47 9.10
CA LEU A 406 -7.54 -17.90 7.93
C LEU A 406 -9.03 -18.25 7.89
N ASP A 407 -9.43 -19.47 8.26
CA ASP A 407 -10.85 -19.85 8.28
C ASP A 407 -11.62 -19.12 9.37
N THR A 408 -11.01 -18.97 10.56
CA THR A 408 -11.57 -18.19 11.67
C THR A 408 -11.74 -16.71 11.29
N LEU A 409 -10.70 -16.09 10.71
CA LEU A 409 -10.75 -14.71 10.20
C LEU A 409 -11.81 -14.55 9.11
N LYS A 410 -11.87 -15.51 8.17
CA LYS A 410 -12.85 -15.51 7.08
C LYS A 410 -14.27 -15.59 7.59
N TYR A 411 -14.53 -16.46 8.56
CA TYR A 411 -15.83 -16.55 9.21
C TYR A 411 -16.20 -15.27 9.98
N TYR A 412 -15.25 -14.71 10.73
CA TYR A 412 -15.41 -13.47 11.48
C TYR A 412 -15.82 -12.30 10.57
N PHE A 413 -15.02 -12.02 9.53
CA PHE A 413 -15.27 -10.88 8.65
C PHE A 413 -16.46 -11.08 7.70
N ARG A 414 -16.80 -12.34 7.33
CA ARG A 414 -18.04 -12.62 6.57
C ARG A 414 -19.30 -12.30 7.35
N ARG A 415 -19.28 -12.47 8.67
CA ARG A 415 -20.40 -12.06 9.55
C ARG A 415 -20.39 -10.57 9.86
N ARG A 416 -19.23 -9.93 9.74
CA ARG A 416 -18.99 -8.52 10.07
C ARG A 416 -18.51 -7.73 8.85
N THR A 417 -19.23 -7.81 7.74
CA THR A 417 -18.81 -7.22 6.45
C THR A 417 -18.61 -5.71 6.52
N SER A 418 -19.43 -5.00 7.28
CA SER A 418 -19.30 -3.56 7.48
C SER A 418 -18.07 -3.20 8.31
N ASN A 419 -17.72 -4.02 9.30
CA ASN A 419 -16.46 -3.89 10.03
C ASN A 419 -15.25 -4.05 9.12
N PHE A 420 -15.26 -5.08 8.27
CA PHE A 420 -14.21 -5.29 7.28
C PHE A 420 -14.06 -4.10 6.33
N LEU A 421 -15.17 -3.64 5.73
CA LEU A 421 -15.12 -2.57 4.72
C LEU A 421 -14.56 -1.28 5.31
N VAL A 422 -15.00 -0.91 6.51
CA VAL A 422 -14.50 0.29 7.21
C VAL A 422 -13.00 0.20 7.45
N ARG A 423 -12.52 -0.92 8.02
CA ARG A 423 -11.10 -1.16 8.28
C ARG A 423 -10.27 -1.15 7.00
N TYR A 424 -10.69 -1.93 6.00
CA TYR A 424 -9.99 -2.03 4.73
C TYR A 424 -9.90 -0.68 4.03
N THR A 425 -10.99 0.07 3.97
CA THR A 425 -11.00 1.36 3.28
C THR A 425 -10.13 2.40 4.01
N LEU A 426 -10.15 2.42 5.35
CA LEU A 426 -9.32 3.33 6.13
C LEU A 426 -7.81 3.14 5.87
N TYR A 427 -7.35 1.89 5.79
CA TYR A 427 -5.92 1.59 5.71
C TYR A 427 -5.38 1.42 4.29
N ASN A 428 -6.24 1.16 3.29
CA ASN A 428 -5.81 0.88 1.92
C ASN A 428 -6.33 1.87 0.88
N GLU A 429 -7.34 2.69 1.20
CA GLU A 429 -7.88 3.70 0.31
C GLU A 429 -7.74 5.11 0.92
N ARG A 430 -7.87 6.14 0.08
CA ARG A 430 -7.92 7.52 0.57
C ARG A 430 -9.35 7.87 0.94
N LEU A 431 -9.58 8.16 2.22
CA LEU A 431 -10.83 8.73 2.73
C LEU A 431 -10.66 10.23 3.04
N PRO A 432 -11.75 11.02 2.98
CA PRO A 432 -11.84 12.33 3.63
C PRO A 432 -11.41 12.26 5.09
N GLU A 433 -10.76 13.30 5.60
CA GLU A 433 -10.23 13.33 6.97
C GLU A 433 -11.32 13.10 8.03
N TYR A 434 -12.52 13.65 7.83
CA TYR A 434 -13.64 13.43 8.75
C TYR A 434 -14.09 11.96 8.77
N LEU A 435 -14.24 11.29 7.61
CA LEU A 435 -14.57 9.86 7.55
C LEU A 435 -13.44 9.02 8.13
N ALA A 436 -12.20 9.35 7.81
CA ALA A 436 -11.03 8.66 8.34
C ALA A 436 -11.01 8.74 9.88
N SER A 437 -11.27 9.92 10.44
CA SER A 437 -11.35 10.17 11.89
C SER A 437 -12.48 9.39 12.56
N LEU A 438 -13.68 9.38 11.96
CA LEU A 438 -14.81 8.59 12.45
C LEU A 438 -14.51 7.08 12.44
N CYS A 439 -13.88 6.59 11.36
CA CYS A 439 -13.47 5.20 11.24
C CYS A 439 -12.41 4.83 12.28
N ALA A 440 -11.37 5.65 12.45
CA ALA A 440 -10.31 5.44 13.43
C ALA A 440 -10.86 5.45 14.87
N HIS A 441 -11.72 6.41 15.20
CA HIS A 441 -12.37 6.47 16.52
C HIS A 441 -13.21 5.22 16.80
N GLN A 442 -13.97 4.76 15.81
CA GLN A 442 -14.79 3.55 15.96
C GLN A 442 -13.93 2.28 16.10
N ILE A 443 -12.79 2.19 15.39
CA ILE A 443 -11.83 1.08 15.56
C ILE A 443 -11.27 1.05 16.98
N GLU A 444 -10.91 2.21 17.54
CA GLU A 444 -10.38 2.31 18.90
C GLU A 444 -11.44 1.93 19.95
N ARG A 445 -12.66 2.48 19.82
CA ARG A 445 -13.80 2.11 20.69
C ARG A 445 -14.08 0.61 20.66
N ALA A 446 -13.96 -0.03 19.51
CA ALA A 446 -14.28 -1.44 19.35
C ALA A 446 -13.32 -2.40 20.07
N LYS A 447 -12.17 -1.92 20.57
CA LYS A 447 -11.28 -2.72 21.42
C LYS A 447 -11.92 -3.03 22.77
N THR A 448 -12.70 -2.08 23.32
CA THR A 448 -13.32 -2.17 24.66
C THR A 448 -14.84 -2.39 24.61
N ASP A 449 -15.54 -1.86 23.60
CA ASP A 449 -17.01 -1.95 23.46
C ASP A 449 -17.45 -2.65 22.16
N TYR A 450 -18.14 -3.79 22.33
CA TYR A 450 -18.63 -4.63 21.22
C TYR A 450 -20.14 -4.47 20.94
N THR A 451 -20.85 -3.61 21.68
CA THR A 451 -22.31 -3.62 21.72
C THR A 451 -22.98 -2.91 20.54
N HIS A 452 -22.25 -2.03 19.83
CA HIS A 452 -22.82 -1.13 18.83
C HIS A 452 -22.43 -1.47 17.38
N TYR A 453 -22.88 -2.62 16.86
CA TYR A 453 -22.60 -3.00 15.46
C TYR A 453 -23.24 -2.07 14.41
N SER A 454 -24.34 -1.39 14.76
CA SER A 454 -25.02 -0.42 13.88
C SER A 454 -24.11 0.73 13.44
N ILE A 455 -23.15 1.15 14.27
CA ILE A 455 -22.19 2.21 13.91
C ILE A 455 -21.33 1.77 12.73
N TRP A 456 -20.88 0.51 12.72
CA TRP A 456 -20.14 -0.05 11.59
C TRP A 456 -20.97 -0.07 10.30
N GLN A 457 -22.26 -0.41 10.41
CA GLN A 457 -23.17 -0.38 9.26
C GLN A 457 -23.34 1.04 8.71
N ASN A 458 -23.50 2.03 9.59
CA ASN A 458 -23.62 3.44 9.20
C ASN A 458 -22.35 3.94 8.52
N LEU A 459 -21.18 3.71 9.11
CA LEU A 459 -19.89 4.09 8.51
C LEU A 459 -19.66 3.39 7.16
N SER A 460 -19.98 2.11 7.07
CA SER A 460 -19.91 1.35 5.82
C SER A 460 -20.82 1.94 4.74
N ASN A 461 -22.01 2.42 5.10
CA ASN A 461 -22.91 3.09 4.18
C ASN A 461 -22.37 4.47 3.77
N MET A 462 -21.85 5.26 4.72
CA MET A 462 -21.23 6.56 4.44
C MET A 462 -20.02 6.44 3.51
N ILE A 463 -19.16 5.44 3.73
CA ILE A 463 -18.02 5.14 2.86
C ILE A 463 -18.50 4.81 1.45
N TRP A 464 -19.48 3.92 1.33
CA TRP A 464 -20.01 3.52 0.03
C TRP A 464 -20.63 4.70 -0.72
N THR A 465 -21.47 5.49 -0.04
CA THR A 465 -22.09 6.71 -0.58
C THR A 465 -21.02 7.71 -1.01
N TRP A 466 -20.01 7.95 -0.18
CA TRP A 466 -18.93 8.86 -0.52
C TRP A 466 -18.17 8.37 -1.76
N GLN A 467 -17.73 7.11 -1.80
CA GLN A 467 -16.99 6.54 -2.93
C GLN A 467 -17.73 6.67 -4.27
N HIS A 468 -19.06 6.58 -4.25
CA HIS A 468 -19.94 6.65 -5.42
C HIS A 468 -20.58 8.03 -5.63
N SER A 469 -20.23 9.03 -4.81
CA SER A 469 -20.65 10.43 -5.00
C SER A 469 -19.75 11.16 -6.00
N PRO A 470 -20.20 12.28 -6.62
CA PRO A 470 -19.39 13.14 -7.50
C PRO A 470 -18.05 13.57 -6.89
N VAL A 471 -18.05 13.67 -5.56
CA VAL A 471 -16.94 14.08 -4.69
C VAL A 471 -16.01 12.90 -4.33
N GLY A 472 -16.52 11.67 -4.45
CA GLY A 472 -15.86 10.41 -4.15
C GLY A 472 -14.69 10.05 -5.06
N THR A 473 -13.97 8.99 -4.74
CA THR A 473 -12.83 8.51 -5.53
C THR A 473 -13.20 7.59 -6.71
N LYS A 474 -14.39 6.94 -6.75
CA LYS A 474 -14.67 5.81 -7.68
C LYS A 474 -15.63 6.06 -8.87
N LEU A 475 -16.43 7.13 -8.94
CA LEU A 475 -17.15 7.49 -10.19
C LEU A 475 -16.23 7.66 -11.42
N SER A 476 -16.62 7.07 -12.55
CA SER A 476 -16.00 7.30 -13.86
C SER A 476 -16.53 8.61 -14.46
N GLY A 477 -15.65 9.61 -14.65
CA GLY A 477 -15.97 10.90 -15.26
C GLY A 477 -14.96 12.00 -14.89
N TYR A 478 -15.03 13.13 -15.60
CA TYR A 478 -14.26 14.33 -15.23
C TYR A 478 -14.70 14.82 -13.84
N ARG A 479 -13.77 15.35 -13.06
CA ARG A 479 -13.96 15.80 -11.67
C ARG A 479 -13.17 17.07 -11.44
N VAL A 480 -13.70 17.94 -10.60
CA VAL A 480 -13.05 19.19 -10.26
C VAL A 480 -11.67 18.95 -9.62
N SER A 481 -11.59 18.15 -8.56
CA SER A 481 -10.33 17.87 -7.82
C SER A 481 -9.28 17.03 -8.56
N LYS A 482 -9.65 16.39 -9.69
CA LYS A 482 -8.74 15.53 -10.48
C LYS A 482 -8.43 16.06 -11.88
N HIS A 483 -9.35 16.80 -12.50
CA HIS A 483 -9.29 17.15 -13.91
C HIS A 483 -9.38 18.66 -14.17
N ALA A 484 -9.97 19.43 -13.25
CA ALA A 484 -9.89 20.89 -13.31
C ALA A 484 -8.73 21.44 -12.46
N TRP A 485 -8.26 20.66 -11.47
CA TRP A 485 -7.19 21.03 -10.54
C TRP A 485 -5.87 20.30 -10.87
N PRO A 486 -4.69 20.94 -10.69
CA PRO A 486 -4.48 22.38 -10.43
C PRO A 486 -4.68 23.25 -11.69
N LEU A 487 -5.06 24.52 -11.50
CA LEU A 487 -5.07 25.55 -12.55
C LEU A 487 -3.84 26.44 -12.50
#